data_AF-A0A6B2GDD7-F1
#
_entry.id   AF-A0A6B2GDD7-F1
#
_cell.length_a   1.000
_cell.length_b   1.000
_cell.length_c   1.000
_cell.angle_alpha   90.00
_cell.angle_beta   90.00
_cell.angle_gamma   90.00
#
_symmetry.space_group_name_H-M   'P 1'
#
loop_
_entity.id
_entity.type
_entity.pdbx_description
1 polymer ?
#
loop_
_entity_poly.entity_id
_entity_poly.type
_entity_poly.pdbx_seq_one_letter_code
_entity_poly.pdbx_strand_id
1 'polypeptide(L)'
;KYLITPCDTPTIIHEGFHRNALHVAVFNNRPEVAQFILFTFKNIFWISKFYGFDNPCDGEAFEKSERLLDCILNTPDKGAFETPLHIACKYGNIEIVKMLLNEALMDRNFK
;
A
#
# COMPACT_ATOMS: atom_id res chain seq x y z
N LYS A 1 -14.42 -12.83 -28.38
CA LYS A 1 -15.71 -12.14 -28.10
C LYS A 1 -15.71 -11.26 -26.83
N TYR A 2 -14.61 -11.13 -26.07
CA TYR A 2 -14.56 -10.30 -24.84
C TYR A 2 -13.90 -8.93 -25.02
N LEU A 3 -13.52 -8.58 -26.25
CA LEU A 3 -12.71 -7.40 -26.55
C LEU A 3 -13.53 -6.26 -27.14
N ILE A 4 -14.73 -6.57 -27.61
CA ILE A 4 -15.62 -5.65 -28.30
C ILE A 4 -17.01 -5.87 -27.73
N THR A 5 -17.65 -4.78 -27.32
CA THR A 5 -19.02 -4.76 -26.84
C THR A 5 -19.97 -5.06 -28.01
N PRO A 6 -21.22 -5.44 -27.75
CA PRO A 6 -22.22 -5.62 -28.81
C PRO A 6 -22.52 -4.36 -29.63
N CYS A 7 -22.02 -3.21 -29.21
CA CYS A 7 -22.14 -1.92 -29.90
C CYS A 7 -20.86 -1.53 -30.67
N ASP A 8 -19.98 -2.48 -30.96
CA ASP A 8 -18.68 -2.26 -31.62
C ASP A 8 -17.73 -1.29 -30.86
N THR A 9 -17.89 -1.15 -29.53
CA THR A 9 -16.96 -0.38 -28.70
C THR A 9 -15.97 -1.29 -27.96
N PRO A 10 -14.74 -0.87 -27.66
CA PRO A 10 -13.82 -1.67 -26.85
C PRO A 10 -14.38 -1.92 -25.44
N THR A 11 -14.21 -3.13 -24.91
CA THR A 11 -14.68 -3.49 -23.55
C THR A 11 -13.67 -3.05 -22.48
N ILE A 12 -14.14 -2.36 -21.43
CA ILE A 12 -13.34 -2.07 -20.22
C ILE A 12 -13.21 -3.35 -19.40
N ILE A 13 -11.98 -3.85 -19.23
CA ILE A 13 -11.73 -5.20 -18.71
C ILE A 13 -11.52 -5.22 -17.18
N HIS A 14 -11.04 -4.10 -16.60
CA HIS A 14 -10.94 -3.92 -15.15
C HIS A 14 -10.74 -2.44 -14.80
N GLU A 15 -11.80 -1.73 -14.39
CA GLU A 15 -11.71 -0.36 -13.89
C GLU A 15 -11.90 -0.35 -12.36
N GLY A 16 -10.88 0.08 -11.63
CA GLY A 16 -10.94 0.22 -10.19
C GLY A 16 -9.78 1.06 -9.66
N PHE A 17 -10.03 1.74 -8.53
CA PHE A 17 -8.97 2.41 -7.78
C PHE A 17 -8.09 1.32 -7.15
N HIS A 18 -6.81 1.23 -7.54
CA HIS A 18 -5.85 0.33 -6.90
C HIS A 18 -5.44 0.84 -5.51
N ARG A 19 -6.43 1.17 -4.67
CA ARG A 19 -6.21 1.60 -3.29
C ARG A 19 -5.79 0.37 -2.49
N ASN A 20 -4.57 0.40 -1.97
CA ASN A 20 -4.12 -0.57 -0.98
C ASN A 20 -4.86 -0.34 0.36
N ALA A 21 -4.71 -1.28 1.29
CA ALA A 21 -5.34 -1.20 2.62
C ALA A 21 -4.93 0.07 3.40
N LEU A 22 -3.70 0.56 3.18
CA LEU A 22 -3.21 1.78 3.82
C LEU A 22 -3.92 3.02 3.28
N HIS A 23 -4.16 3.15 1.97
CA HIS A 23 -4.95 4.25 1.40
C HIS A 23 -6.33 4.34 2.06
N VAL A 24 -6.99 3.20 2.28
CA VAL A 24 -8.33 3.18 2.90
C VAL A 24 -8.24 3.59 4.38
N ALA A 25 -7.27 3.08 5.13
CA ALA A 25 -7.07 3.44 6.53
C ALA A 25 -6.76 4.94 6.70
N VAL A 26 -5.91 5.49 5.83
CA VAL A 26 -5.54 6.91 5.82
C VAL A 26 -6.73 7.77 5.41
N PHE A 27 -7.45 7.41 4.35
CA PHE A 27 -8.61 8.16 3.88
C PHE A 27 -9.70 8.30 4.96
N ASN A 28 -9.88 7.26 5.78
CA ASN A 28 -10.86 7.26 6.88
C ASN A 28 -10.30 7.80 8.21
N ASN A 29 -9.07 8.34 8.21
CA ASN A 29 -8.37 8.84 9.40
C ASN A 29 -8.36 7.82 10.57
N ARG A 30 -7.93 6.58 10.29
CA ARG A 30 -7.83 5.48 11.27
C ARG A 30 -6.35 5.19 11.58
N PRO A 31 -5.70 5.97 12.46
CA PRO A 31 -4.26 5.82 12.73
C PRO A 31 -3.91 4.45 13.30
N GLU A 32 -4.75 3.86 14.15
CA GLU A 32 -4.49 2.55 14.76
C GLU A 32 -4.51 1.43 13.72
N VAL A 33 -5.40 1.53 12.74
CA VAL A 33 -5.49 0.57 11.64
C VAL A 33 -4.28 0.71 10.72
N ALA A 34 -3.90 1.95 10.39
CA ALA A 34 -2.70 2.21 9.59
C ALA A 34 -1.43 1.69 10.28
N GLN A 35 -1.30 1.90 11.60
CA GLN A 35 -0.21 1.39 12.40
C GLN A 35 -0.19 -0.15 12.44
N PHE A 36 -1.35 -0.79 12.63
CA PHE A 36 -1.45 -2.25 12.62
C PHE A 36 -1.02 -2.85 11.28
N ILE A 37 -1.41 -2.22 10.17
CA ILE A 37 -0.97 -2.61 8.82
C ILE A 37 0.56 -2.56 8.74
N LEU A 38 1.18 -1.42 9.07
CA LEU A 38 2.63 -1.26 9.01
C LEU A 38 3.37 -2.26 9.91
N PHE A 39 2.87 -2.48 11.14
CA PHE A 39 3.42 -3.46 12.07
C PHE A 39 3.36 -4.90 11.53
N THR A 40 2.26 -5.25 10.87
CA THR A 40 2.08 -6.59 10.28
C THR A 40 3.09 -6.83 9.18
N PHE A 41 3.27 -5.88 8.26
CA PHE A 41 4.23 -6.03 7.16
C PHE A 41 5.68 -6.00 7.64
N LYS A 42 6.01 -5.29 8.72
CA LYS A 42 7.33 -5.33 9.36
C LYS A 42 7.66 -6.66 10.05
N ASN A 43 6.64 -7.46 10.38
CA ASN A 43 6.85 -8.69 11.12
C ASN A 43 7.36 -9.81 10.20
N ILE A 44 8.68 -10.05 10.26
CA ILE A 44 9.37 -11.08 9.45
C ILE A 44 8.80 -12.48 9.69
N PHE A 45 8.42 -12.81 10.93
CA PHE A 45 7.82 -14.11 11.26
C PHE A 45 6.45 -14.27 10.60
N TRP A 46 5.66 -13.20 10.55
CA TRP A 46 4.37 -13.22 9.85
C TRP A 46 4.58 -13.42 8.34
N ILE A 47 5.53 -12.70 7.74
CA ILE A 47 5.86 -12.82 6.32
C ILE A 47 6.36 -14.23 5.98
N SER A 48 7.28 -14.78 6.77
CA SER A 48 7.75 -16.16 6.62
C SER A 48 6.62 -17.17 6.72
N LYS A 49 5.74 -17.02 7.71
CA LYS A 49 4.57 -17.91 7.84
C LYS A 49 3.56 -17.75 6.69
N PHE A 50 3.37 -16.53 6.19
CA PHE A 50 2.43 -16.23 5.11
C PHE A 50 2.88 -16.80 3.77
N TYR A 51 4.17 -16.71 3.45
CA TYR A 51 4.75 -17.22 2.20
C TYR A 51 5.29 -18.65 2.30
N GLY A 52 5.36 -19.22 3.51
CA GLY A 52 5.86 -20.58 3.73
C GLY A 52 7.37 -20.70 3.64
N PHE A 53 8.12 -19.68 4.07
CA PHE A 53 9.59 -19.76 4.12
C PHE A 53 10.05 -20.66 5.26
N ASP A 54 10.94 -21.60 4.96
CA ASP A 54 11.45 -22.61 5.91
C ASP A 54 12.21 -21.98 7.09
N ASN A 55 12.99 -20.93 6.84
CA ASN A 55 13.68 -20.17 7.89
C ASN A 55 13.41 -18.65 7.75
N PRO A 56 12.83 -18.00 8.76
CA PRO A 56 12.54 -16.56 8.71
C PRO A 56 13.80 -15.68 8.64
N CYS A 57 14.97 -16.22 8.99
CA CYS A 57 16.22 -15.48 9.04
C CYS A 57 17.06 -15.56 7.75
N ASP A 58 16.61 -16.29 6.71
CA ASP A 58 17.36 -16.49 5.47
C ASP A 58 17.40 -15.26 4.55
N GLY A 59 17.02 -14.08 5.05
CA GLY A 59 17.02 -12.82 4.29
C GLY A 59 15.86 -12.69 3.30
N GLU A 60 15.36 -13.78 2.71
CA GLU A 60 14.23 -13.76 1.77
C GLU A 60 12.97 -13.13 2.36
N ALA A 61 12.61 -13.51 3.60
CA ALA A 61 11.47 -12.94 4.31
C ALA A 61 11.64 -11.44 4.58
N PHE A 62 12.88 -11.00 4.85
CA PHE A 62 13.20 -9.60 5.07
C PHE A 62 13.09 -8.79 3.77
N GLU A 63 13.67 -9.26 2.67
CA GLU A 63 13.57 -8.60 1.36
C GLU A 63 12.11 -8.48 0.89
N LYS A 64 11.30 -9.54 1.10
CA LYS A 64 9.86 -9.48 0.82
C LYS A 64 9.14 -8.46 1.69
N SER A 65 9.44 -8.42 2.99
CA SER A 65 8.89 -7.43 3.91
C SER A 65 9.19 -6.01 3.45
N GLU A 66 10.46 -5.69 3.17
CA GLU A 66 10.87 -4.36 2.70
C GLU A 66 10.18 -3.98 1.39
N ARG A 67 10.13 -4.89 0.42
CA ARG A 67 9.45 -4.65 -0.86
C ARG A 67 7.95 -4.39 -0.67
N LEU A 68 7.28 -5.15 0.20
CA LEU A 68 5.86 -4.97 0.48
C LEU A 68 5.59 -3.65 1.18
N LEU A 69 6.44 -3.26 2.13
CA LEU A 69 6.36 -1.96 2.81
C LEU A 69 6.54 -0.81 1.83
N ASP A 70 7.56 -0.88 0.97
CA ASP A 70 7.77 0.10 -0.11
C ASP A 70 6.52 0.21 -1.02
N CYS A 71 5.99 -0.92 -1.47
CA CYS A 71 4.78 -0.94 -2.30
C CYS A 71 3.56 -0.34 -1.56
N ILE A 72 3.41 -0.58 -0.26
CA ILE A 72 2.28 -0.07 0.50
C ILE A 72 2.41 1.44 0.77
N LEU A 73 3.62 1.92 0.99
CA LEU A 73 3.91 3.32 1.31
C LEU A 73 3.97 4.20 0.06
N ASN A 74 4.59 3.73 -1.02
CA ASN A 74 4.96 4.56 -2.17
C ASN A 74 4.15 4.28 -3.44
N THR A 75 3.28 3.25 -3.48
CA THR A 75 2.42 3.06 -4.66
C THR A 75 1.28 4.07 -4.65
N PRO A 76 1.16 4.95 -5.66
CA PRO A 76 0.05 5.89 -5.76
C PRO A 76 -1.24 5.17 -6.19
N ASP A 77 -2.39 5.71 -5.80
CA ASP A 77 -3.66 5.22 -6.34
C ASP A 77 -3.75 5.49 -7.85
N LYS A 78 -4.41 4.62 -8.61
CA LYS A 78 -4.52 4.81 -10.07
C LYS A 78 -5.44 5.96 -10.49
N GLY A 79 -6.26 6.48 -9.57
CA GLY A 79 -7.29 7.47 -9.90
C GLY A 79 -6.77 8.89 -9.83
N ALA A 80 -6.25 9.27 -8.67
CA ALA A 80 -5.74 10.60 -8.38
C ALA A 80 -4.22 10.66 -8.34
N PHE A 81 -3.53 9.52 -8.51
CA PHE A 81 -2.07 9.42 -8.38
C PHE A 81 -1.57 9.83 -6.98
N GLU A 82 -2.40 9.58 -5.96
CA GLU A 82 -2.13 9.97 -4.59
C GLU A 82 -1.52 8.80 -3.82
N THR A 83 -0.36 9.01 -3.18
CA THR A 83 0.19 8.09 -2.19
C THR A 83 -0.59 8.22 -0.88
N PRO A 84 -0.46 7.26 0.07
CA PRO A 84 -1.00 7.43 1.41
C PRO A 84 -0.54 8.74 2.08
N LEU A 85 0.68 9.21 1.83
CA LEU A 85 1.16 10.48 2.36
C LEU A 85 0.43 11.68 1.72
N HIS A 86 0.19 11.67 0.41
CA HIS A 86 -0.61 12.69 -0.27
C HIS A 86 -2.01 12.79 0.34
N ILE A 87 -2.68 11.65 0.54
CA ILE A 87 -4.02 11.61 1.16
C ILE A 87 -3.95 12.15 2.60
N ALA A 88 -3.00 11.69 3.42
CA ALA A 88 -2.88 12.13 4.81
C ALA A 88 -2.71 13.66 4.92
N CYS A 89 -1.85 14.24 4.06
CA CYS A 89 -1.62 15.69 4.01
C CYS A 89 -2.87 16.44 3.52
N LYS A 90 -3.50 15.97 2.44
CA LYS A 90 -4.68 16.58 1.83
C LYS A 90 -5.88 16.68 2.79
N TYR A 91 -6.08 15.66 3.61
CA TYR A 91 -7.17 15.63 4.59
C TYR A 91 -6.78 16.14 5.98
N GLY A 92 -5.52 16.56 6.18
CA GLY A 92 -5.07 17.11 7.47
C GLY A 92 -4.94 16.08 8.58
N ASN A 93 -4.67 14.81 8.25
CA ASN A 93 -4.54 13.72 9.22
C ASN A 93 -3.17 13.75 9.90
N ILE A 94 -2.94 14.73 10.78
CA ILE A 94 -1.62 15.05 11.37
C ILE A 94 -0.94 13.84 12.03
N GLU A 95 -1.70 13.03 12.77
CA GLU A 95 -1.16 11.84 13.44
C GLU A 95 -0.63 10.81 12.44
N ILE A 96 -1.39 10.56 11.38
CA ILE A 96 -1.00 9.67 10.29
C ILE A 96 0.20 10.23 9.54
N VAL A 97 0.24 11.55 9.26
CA VAL A 97 1.40 12.20 8.63
C VAL A 97 2.66 11.97 9.47
N LYS A 98 2.60 12.19 10.79
CA LYS A 98 3.74 11.93 11.69
C LYS A 98 4.17 10.47 11.65
N MET A 99 3.22 9.55 11.70
CA MET A 99 3.48 8.11 11.64
C MET A 99 4.18 7.73 10.32
N LEU A 100 3.65 8.16 9.17
CA LEU A 100 4.23 7.88 7.86
C LEU A 100 5.62 8.50 7.69
N LEU A 101 5.86 9.71 8.21
CA LEU A 101 7.16 10.38 8.14
C LEU A 101 8.25 9.69 8.98
N ASN A 102 7.86 8.92 10.00
CA ASN A 102 8.76 8.11 10.81
C ASN A 102 9.16 6.78 10.14
N GLU A 103 8.52 6.41 9.03
CA GLU A 103 8.88 5.22 8.26
C GLU A 103 10.13 5.48 7.39
N ALA A 104 11.15 4.63 7.53
CA ALA A 104 12.43 4.80 6.83
C ALA A 104 12.33 4.67 5.31
N LEU A 105 11.37 3.86 4.83
CA LEU A 105 11.14 3.59 3.42
C LEU A 105 10.21 4.62 2.76
N MET A 106 9.75 5.63 3.50
CA MET A 106 8.80 6.61 2.97
C MET A 106 9.49 7.60 2.03
N ASP A 107 9.08 7.64 0.75
CA ASP A 107 9.51 8.70 -0.16
C ASP A 107 8.72 9.98 0.11
N ARG A 108 9.42 10.98 0.66
CA ARG A 108 8.86 12.29 1.00
C ARG A 108 8.75 13.21 -0.21
N ASN A 109 9.46 12.91 -1.29
CA ASN A 109 9.58 13.74 -2.49
C ASN A 109 8.92 13.06 -3.70
N PHE A 110 7.99 12.14 -3.50
CA PHE A 110 7.30 11.45 -4.59
C PHE A 110 6.64 12.49 -5.52
N LYS A 111 7.10 12.57 -6.77
CA LYS A 111 6.67 13.56 -7.78
C LYS A 111 5.69 12.97 -8.78
#